data_AF-A0A7C5CKI2-F1
#
_entry.id   AF-A0A7C5CKI2-F1
#
_cell.length_a   1.000
_cell.length_b   1.000
_cell.length_c   1.000
_cell.angle_alpha   90.00
_cell.angle_beta   90.00
_cell.angle_gamma   90.00
#
_symmetry.space_group_name_H-M   'P 1'
#
loop_
_entity.id
_entity.type
_entity.pdbx_description
1 polymer ?
#
loop_
_entity_poly.entity_id
_entity_poly.type
_entity_poly.pdbx_seq_one_letter_code
_entity_poly.pdbx_strand_id
1 'polypeptide(L)'
;MHRVEELFATGPRGELLLSAWHAEPLEAEAAGHCLLELRRNTLAARFPALPGPDSEVMEMILSFWMGRSLESFRERLLKLAENERRQALVELVYGQLLLSRRTLGAWTHLDRGLQLASSLLAPSDYFVILRRHQALRDLPLNAEPLPPQPLERLLREAAVARRLKGGSDPPPARRQDTVG
;
A
#
# COMPACT_ATOMS: atom_id res chain seq x y z
N MET A 1 13.87 14.08 -12.94
CA MET A 1 14.41 12.71 -12.78
C MET A 1 14.37 12.41 -11.30
N HIS A 2 13.38 11.62 -10.85
CA HIS A 2 13.22 11.28 -9.43
C HIS A 2 14.25 10.23 -9.04
N ARG A 3 14.92 10.41 -7.90
CA ARG A 3 15.81 9.37 -7.38
C ARG A 3 14.96 8.25 -6.78
N VAL A 4 15.43 7.00 -6.87
CA VAL A 4 14.75 5.83 -6.29
C VAL A 4 14.39 6.05 -4.80
N GLU A 5 15.28 6.71 -4.05
CA GLU A 5 15.09 7.03 -2.63
C GLU A 5 13.97 8.03 -2.36
N GLU A 6 13.64 8.89 -3.32
CA GLU A 6 12.55 9.87 -3.19
C GLU A 6 11.17 9.25 -3.41
N LEU A 7 11.11 8.09 -4.07
CA LEU A 7 9.86 7.39 -4.36
C LEU A 7 9.35 6.57 -3.17
N PHE A 8 10.23 6.24 -2.23
CA PHE A 8 9.91 5.36 -1.12
C PHE A 8 10.09 6.07 0.20
N ALA A 9 9.06 5.99 1.05
CA ALA A 9 9.17 6.44 2.43
C ALA A 9 10.11 5.48 3.19
N THR A 10 11.34 5.93 3.41
CA THR A 10 12.39 5.17 4.07
C THR A 10 12.73 5.73 5.44
N GLY A 11 13.14 4.84 6.34
CA GLY A 11 13.70 5.21 7.64
C GLY A 11 15.15 5.68 7.52
N PRO A 12 15.78 6.07 8.66
CA PRO A 12 17.15 6.61 8.68
C PRO A 12 18.22 5.64 8.18
N ARG A 13 17.88 4.35 8.05
CA ARG A 13 18.77 3.29 7.54
C ARG A 13 18.47 2.89 6.09
N GLY A 14 17.60 3.62 5.39
CA GLY A 14 17.17 3.30 4.01
C GLY A 14 16.17 2.15 3.91
N GLU A 15 15.67 1.64 5.04
CA GLU A 15 14.64 0.60 5.09
C GLU A 15 13.24 1.18 4.84
N LEU A 16 12.36 0.44 4.18
CA LEU A 16 10.98 0.85 3.97
C LEU A 16 10.23 0.93 5.30
N LEU A 17 9.47 2.00 5.49
CA LEU A 17 8.63 2.17 6.67
C LEU A 17 7.36 1.30 6.56
N LEU A 18 7.10 0.46 7.56
CA LEU A 18 5.88 -0.36 7.63
C LEU A 18 4.59 0.49 7.64
N SER A 19 4.63 1.68 8.23
CA SER A 19 3.47 2.58 8.32
C SER A 19 3.15 3.34 7.05
N ALA A 20 4.11 3.45 6.12
CA ALA A 20 3.96 4.27 4.93
C ALA A 20 3.03 3.64 3.87
N TRP A 21 2.67 4.45 2.87
CA TRP A 21 1.98 4.02 1.66
C TRP A 21 3.03 3.89 0.56
N HIS A 22 3.17 2.69 -0.02
CA HIS A 22 4.17 2.37 -1.04
C HIS A 22 3.56 2.07 -2.41
N ALA A 23 2.26 2.31 -2.56
CA ALA A 23 1.52 2.06 -3.80
C ALA A 23 1.08 3.38 -4.47
N GLU A 24 1.93 4.39 -4.41
CA GLU A 24 1.72 5.62 -5.19
C GLU A 24 1.98 5.32 -6.68
N PRO A 25 1.04 5.63 -7.58
CA PRO A 25 1.18 5.31 -9.00
C PRO A 25 2.44 5.90 -9.62
N LEU A 26 3.13 5.05 -10.36
CA LEU A 26 4.31 5.42 -11.14
C LEU A 26 4.10 5.03 -12.59
N GLU A 27 4.55 5.89 -13.51
CA GLU A 27 4.56 5.56 -14.93
C GLU A 27 5.51 4.39 -15.21
N ALA A 28 5.13 3.51 -16.14
CA ALA A 28 5.88 2.30 -16.43
C ALA A 28 7.33 2.58 -16.87
N GLU A 29 7.55 3.66 -17.64
CA GLU A 29 8.88 4.09 -18.06
C GLU A 29 9.73 4.56 -16.87
N ALA A 30 9.17 5.42 -16.01
CA ALA A 30 9.84 5.87 -14.79
C ALA A 30 10.16 4.70 -13.85
N ALA A 31 9.24 3.74 -13.72
CA ALA A 31 9.46 2.50 -12.95
C ALA A 31 10.61 1.67 -13.54
N GLY A 32 10.68 1.56 -14.87
CA GLY A 32 11.78 0.88 -15.57
C GLY A 32 13.14 1.53 -15.32
N HIS A 33 13.21 2.86 -15.40
CA HIS A 33 14.44 3.60 -15.07
C HIS A 33 14.86 3.39 -13.61
N CYS A 34 13.93 3.51 -12.68
CA CYS A 34 14.21 3.30 -11.25
C CYS A 34 14.67 1.86 -10.96
N LEU A 35 14.11 0.87 -11.67
CA LEU A 35 14.51 -0.53 -11.51
C LEU A 35 15.93 -0.77 -12.02
N LEU A 36 16.31 -0.15 -13.13
CA LEU A 36 17.68 -0.21 -13.65
C LEU A 36 18.67 0.44 -12.67
N GLU A 37 18.33 1.60 -12.11
CA GLU A 37 19.16 2.25 -11.10
C GLU A 37 19.30 1.41 -9.83
N LEU A 38 18.19 0.86 -9.31
CA LEU A 38 18.17 -0.02 -8.15
C LEU A 38 19.11 -1.22 -8.36
N ARG A 39 18.97 -1.91 -9.51
CA ARG A 39 19.83 -3.06 -9.85
C ARG A 39 21.29 -2.66 -10.06
N ARG A 40 21.55 -1.51 -10.69
CA ARG A 40 22.91 -0.99 -10.87
C ARG A 40 23.57 -0.73 -9.52
N ASN A 41 22.85 -0.12 -8.58
CA ASN A 41 23.36 0.15 -7.24
C ASN A 41 23.64 -1.14 -6.47
N THR A 42 22.74 -2.14 -6.58
CA THR A 42 22.95 -3.47 -6.00
C THR A 42 24.18 -4.19 -6.60
N LEU A 43 24.40 -4.08 -7.90
CA LEU A 43 25.55 -4.71 -8.59
C LEU A 43 26.87 -3.94 -8.37
N ALA A 44 26.80 -2.61 -8.27
CA ALA A 44 27.97 -1.75 -8.06
C ALA A 44 28.49 -1.81 -6.61
N ALA A 45 27.66 -2.26 -5.66
CA ALA A 45 28.08 -2.61 -4.31
C ALA A 45 28.98 -3.87 -4.31
N ARG A 46 30.22 -3.73 -4.82
CA ARG A 46 31.23 -4.79 -4.91
C ARG A 46 31.90 -5.15 -3.56
N PHE A 47 31.52 -4.54 -2.44
CA PHE A 47 31.96 -4.82 -1.04
C PHE A 47 30.84 -4.36 -0.05
N PRO A 48 30.77 -4.87 1.20
CA PRO A 48 29.60 -5.49 1.84
C PRO A 48 28.53 -4.53 2.41
N ALA A 49 28.20 -3.46 1.70
CA ALA A 49 26.87 -2.89 1.87
C ALA A 49 25.92 -3.80 1.08
N LEU A 50 25.47 -4.88 1.72
CA LEU A 50 24.39 -5.73 1.19
C LEU A 50 23.29 -4.84 0.61
N PRO A 51 22.65 -5.21 -0.51
CA PRO A 51 21.41 -4.56 -0.90
C PRO A 51 20.53 -4.49 0.34
N GLY A 52 19.99 -3.29 0.62
CA GLY A 52 19.17 -3.10 1.81
C GLY A 52 18.11 -4.22 1.88
N PRO A 53 17.72 -4.68 3.09
CA PRO A 53 16.86 -5.85 3.27
C PRO A 53 15.50 -5.75 2.54
N ASP A 54 15.13 -4.55 2.10
CA ASP A 54 13.87 -4.23 1.43
C ASP A 54 14.04 -4.00 -0.10
N SER A 55 15.23 -4.19 -0.66
CA SER A 55 15.50 -3.94 -2.09
C SER A 55 14.63 -4.81 -3.01
N GLU A 56 14.35 -6.05 -2.63
CA GLU A 56 13.50 -6.93 -3.42
C GLU A 56 12.02 -6.54 -3.28
N VAL A 57 11.62 -5.90 -2.18
CA VAL A 57 10.27 -5.31 -2.03
C VAL A 57 10.15 -4.08 -2.94
N MET A 58 11.18 -3.24 -3.01
CA MET A 58 11.23 -2.13 -3.97
C MET A 58 11.17 -2.63 -5.41
N GLU A 59 11.89 -3.70 -5.75
CA GLU A 59 11.81 -4.35 -7.06
C GLU A 59 10.39 -4.88 -7.37
N MET A 60 9.68 -5.42 -6.37
CA MET A 60 8.29 -5.85 -6.51
C MET A 60 7.39 -4.67 -6.88
N ILE A 61 7.51 -3.53 -6.17
CA ILE A 61 6.73 -2.32 -6.44
C ILE A 61 7.01 -1.79 -7.86
N LEU A 62 8.28 -1.68 -8.24
CA LEU A 62 8.66 -1.21 -9.58
C LEU A 62 8.17 -2.16 -10.68
N SER A 63 8.27 -3.47 -10.45
CA SER A 63 7.78 -4.49 -11.38
C SER A 63 6.26 -4.42 -11.58
N PHE A 64 5.51 -4.12 -10.52
CA PHE A 64 4.06 -3.89 -10.62
C PHE A 64 3.71 -2.75 -11.56
N TRP A 65 4.40 -1.62 -11.43
CA TRP A 65 4.17 -0.44 -12.28
C TRP A 65 4.57 -0.68 -13.74
N MET A 66 5.48 -1.62 -13.98
CA MET A 66 5.81 -2.11 -15.32
C MET A 66 4.80 -3.14 -15.87
N GLY A 67 3.69 -3.41 -15.16
CA GLY A 67 2.65 -4.34 -15.59
C GLY A 67 2.99 -5.83 -15.41
N ARG A 68 3.98 -6.17 -14.57
CA ARG A 68 4.35 -7.57 -14.30
C ARG A 68 3.43 -8.19 -13.24
N SER A 69 3.23 -9.50 -13.35
CA SER A 69 2.51 -10.28 -12.33
C SER A 69 3.28 -10.30 -11.00
N LEU A 70 2.58 -10.09 -9.90
CA LEU A 70 3.18 -10.00 -8.57
C LEU A 70 3.09 -11.29 -7.75
N GLU A 71 2.18 -12.23 -8.05
CA GLU A 71 1.89 -13.36 -7.15
C GLU A 71 3.14 -14.23 -6.92
N SER A 72 3.82 -14.64 -8.00
CA SER A 72 5.08 -15.39 -7.90
C SER A 72 6.19 -14.59 -7.21
N PHE A 73 6.17 -13.27 -7.34
CA PHE A 73 7.13 -12.40 -6.67
C PHE A 73 6.89 -12.39 -5.15
N ARG A 74 5.64 -12.19 -4.73
CA ARG A 74 5.20 -12.26 -3.33
C ARG A 74 5.54 -13.61 -2.70
N GLU A 75 5.16 -14.72 -3.34
CA GLU A 75 5.42 -16.06 -2.81
C GLU A 75 6.91 -16.30 -2.58
N ARG A 76 7.75 -15.89 -3.53
CA ARG A 76 9.20 -15.96 -3.40
C ARG A 76 9.70 -15.13 -2.23
N LEU A 77 9.24 -13.88 -2.11
CA LEU A 77 9.66 -13.00 -1.01
C LEU A 77 9.24 -13.54 0.36
N LEU A 78 8.04 -14.10 0.48
CA LEU A 78 7.58 -14.71 1.74
C LEU A 78 8.39 -15.94 2.12
N LYS A 79 8.80 -16.77 1.13
CA LYS A 79 9.69 -17.92 1.37
C LYS A 79 11.09 -17.50 1.82
N LEU A 80 11.57 -16.35 1.35
CA LEU A 80 12.88 -15.78 1.70
C LEU A 80 12.83 -14.84 2.92
N ALA A 81 11.64 -14.58 3.48
CA ALA A 81 11.49 -13.65 4.58
C ALA A 81 11.98 -14.28 5.89
N GLU A 82 13.16 -13.85 6.34
CA GLU A 82 13.83 -14.36 7.54
C GLU A 82 13.18 -13.92 8.86
N ASN A 83 12.32 -12.90 8.84
CA ASN A 83 11.68 -12.35 10.04
C ASN A 83 10.27 -11.81 9.78
N GLU A 84 9.50 -11.63 10.86
CA GLU A 84 8.12 -11.14 10.82
C GLU A 84 8.01 -9.73 10.23
N ARG A 85 8.99 -8.84 10.45
CA ARG A 85 9.02 -7.49 9.87
C ARG A 85 8.96 -7.56 8.35
N ARG A 86 9.78 -8.42 7.74
CA ARG A 86 9.84 -8.58 6.30
C ARG A 86 8.56 -9.23 5.75
N GLN A 87 8.00 -10.21 6.46
CA GLN A 87 6.70 -10.79 6.09
C GLN A 87 5.58 -9.74 6.13
N ALA A 88 5.53 -8.94 7.20
CA ALA A 88 4.57 -7.85 7.35
C ALA A 88 4.70 -6.83 6.23
N LEU A 89 5.93 -6.40 5.90
CA LEU A 89 6.19 -5.45 4.83
C LEU A 89 5.72 -5.99 3.47
N VAL A 90 6.03 -7.24 3.14
CA VAL A 90 5.61 -7.87 1.87
C VAL A 90 4.10 -7.91 1.77
N GLU A 91 3.40 -8.37 2.81
CA GLU A 91 1.92 -8.46 2.79
C GLU A 91 1.26 -7.07 2.75
N LEU A 92 1.79 -6.10 3.51
CA LEU A 92 1.30 -4.71 3.47
C LEU A 92 1.48 -4.10 2.08
N VAL A 93 2.69 -4.14 1.52
CA VAL A 93 2.98 -3.56 0.20
C VAL A 93 2.16 -4.25 -0.89
N TYR A 94 2.09 -5.58 -0.88
CA TYR A 94 1.28 -6.31 -1.85
C TYR A 94 -0.20 -5.92 -1.78
N GLY A 95 -0.75 -5.87 -0.57
CA GLY A 95 -2.13 -5.41 -0.35
C GLY A 95 -2.36 -3.97 -0.80
N GLN A 96 -1.40 -3.06 -0.59
CA GLN A 96 -1.47 -1.67 -1.05
C GLN A 96 -1.46 -1.58 -2.58
N LEU A 97 -0.63 -2.37 -3.27
CA LEU A 97 -0.56 -2.40 -4.74
C LEU A 97 -1.87 -2.96 -5.34
N LEU A 98 -2.45 -4.00 -4.75
CA LEU A 98 -3.78 -4.48 -5.16
C LEU A 98 -4.86 -3.42 -4.90
N LEU A 99 -4.79 -2.74 -3.76
CA LEU A 99 -5.77 -1.71 -3.39
C LEU A 99 -5.70 -0.48 -4.30
N SER A 100 -4.50 -0.11 -4.77
CA SER A 100 -4.32 1.01 -5.71
C SER A 100 -5.02 0.77 -7.04
N ARG A 101 -5.19 -0.50 -7.44
CA ARG A 101 -5.99 -0.94 -8.59
C ARG A 101 -7.38 -1.46 -8.23
N ARG A 102 -7.80 -1.27 -6.97
CA ARG A 102 -9.10 -1.67 -6.43
C ARG A 102 -9.42 -3.14 -6.70
N THR A 103 -8.43 -4.01 -6.57
CA THR A 103 -8.55 -5.45 -6.86
C THR A 103 -9.05 -6.23 -5.64
N LEU A 104 -9.89 -7.23 -5.87
CA LEU A 104 -10.31 -8.18 -4.83
C LEU A 104 -9.10 -8.88 -4.19
N GLY A 105 -9.23 -9.24 -2.91
CA GLY A 105 -8.16 -9.85 -2.13
C GLY A 105 -7.20 -8.87 -1.46
N ALA A 106 -7.18 -7.59 -1.86
CA ALA A 106 -6.33 -6.56 -1.23
C ALA A 106 -6.44 -6.54 0.31
N TRP A 107 -7.67 -6.59 0.83
CA TRP A 107 -7.93 -6.60 2.28
C TRP A 107 -7.33 -7.79 3.01
N THR A 108 -7.34 -8.98 2.40
CA THR A 108 -6.75 -10.19 3.00
C THR A 108 -5.27 -9.97 3.31
N HIS A 109 -4.55 -9.35 2.39
CA HIS A 109 -3.12 -9.05 2.56
C HIS A 109 -2.87 -7.90 3.51
N LEU A 110 -3.67 -6.83 3.44
CA LEU A 110 -3.57 -5.68 4.35
C LEU A 110 -3.86 -6.06 5.81
N ASP A 111 -4.89 -6.87 6.04
CA ASP A 111 -5.28 -7.32 7.38
C ASP A 111 -4.21 -8.27 7.94
N ARG A 112 -3.69 -9.21 7.13
CA ARG A 112 -2.57 -10.08 7.52
C ARG A 112 -1.29 -9.30 7.80
N GLY A 113 -0.95 -8.35 6.94
CA GLY A 113 0.22 -7.49 7.11
C GLY A 113 0.15 -6.64 8.37
N LEU A 114 -1.02 -6.07 8.69
CA LEU A 114 -1.23 -5.32 9.93
C LEU A 114 -1.16 -6.22 11.18
N GLN A 115 -1.69 -7.45 11.10
CA GLN A 115 -1.57 -8.42 12.19
C GLN A 115 -0.10 -8.73 12.50
N LEU A 116 0.70 -9.04 11.47
CA LEU A 116 2.14 -9.30 11.61
C LEU A 116 2.91 -8.06 12.09
N ALA A 117 2.51 -6.86 11.66
CA ALA A 117 3.18 -5.61 12.06
C ALA A 117 2.81 -5.14 13.47
N SER A 118 1.75 -5.67 14.09
CA SER A 118 1.14 -5.10 15.30
C SER A 118 2.10 -4.97 16.49
N SER A 119 2.99 -5.94 16.70
CA SER A 119 4.01 -5.94 17.75
C SER A 119 5.30 -5.21 17.36
N LEU A 120 5.46 -4.85 16.09
CA LEU A 120 6.68 -4.28 15.50
C LEU A 120 6.62 -2.76 15.36
N LEU A 121 5.40 -2.20 15.42
CA LEU A 121 5.15 -0.79 15.21
C LEU A 121 5.12 -0.03 16.54
N ALA A 122 5.63 1.21 16.52
CA ALA A 122 5.27 2.17 17.55
C ALA A 122 3.74 2.40 17.53
N PRO A 123 3.11 2.69 18.68
CA PRO A 123 1.66 2.91 18.72
C PRO A 123 1.15 3.96 17.73
N SER A 124 1.89 5.06 17.54
CA SER A 124 1.56 6.10 16.56
C SER A 124 1.50 5.56 15.13
N ASP A 125 2.49 4.76 14.73
CA ASP A 125 2.58 4.17 13.40
C ASP A 125 1.48 3.13 13.17
N TYR A 126 1.19 2.30 14.18
CA TYR A 126 0.07 1.37 14.14
C TYR A 126 -1.26 2.09 13.87
N PHE A 127 -1.53 3.19 14.57
CA PHE A 127 -2.75 3.96 14.37
C PHE A 127 -2.81 4.66 13.00
N VAL A 128 -1.67 5.04 12.42
CA VAL A 128 -1.63 5.56 11.04
C VAL A 128 -2.15 4.51 10.07
N ILE A 129 -1.66 3.26 10.15
CA ILE A 129 -2.12 2.17 9.28
C ILE A 129 -3.59 1.87 9.55
N LEU A 130 -3.97 1.69 10.81
CA LEU A 130 -5.34 1.34 11.19
C LEU A 130 -6.36 2.36 10.69
N ARG A 131 -6.11 3.66 10.91
CA ARG A 131 -6.99 4.73 10.45
C ARG A 131 -7.11 4.75 8.93
N ARG A 132 -6.00 4.56 8.22
CA ARG A 132 -6.01 4.47 6.75
C ARG A 132 -6.84 3.26 6.26
N HIS A 133 -6.65 2.08 6.85
CA HIS A 133 -7.43 0.89 6.51
C HIS A 133 -8.92 1.11 6.78
N GLN A 134 -9.27 1.68 7.93
CA GLN A 134 -10.66 2.04 8.26
C GLN A 134 -11.25 3.06 7.28
N ALA A 135 -10.49 4.10 6.89
CA ALA A 135 -10.94 5.10 5.94
C ALA A 135 -11.20 4.51 4.55
N LEU A 136 -10.38 3.53 4.13
CA LEU A 136 -10.50 2.88 2.83
C LEU A 136 -11.50 1.72 2.81
N ARG A 137 -12.01 1.25 3.95
CA ARG A 137 -12.81 0.00 4.04
C ARG A 137 -14.07 -0.01 3.17
N ASP A 138 -14.64 1.15 2.88
CA ASP A 138 -15.83 1.31 2.05
C ASP A 138 -15.55 1.37 0.54
N LEU A 139 -14.27 1.35 0.15
CA LEU A 139 -13.84 1.39 -1.25
C LEU A 139 -14.35 0.14 -2.01
N PRO A 140 -15.06 0.31 -3.14
CA PRO A 140 -15.54 -0.82 -3.93
C PRO A 140 -14.37 -1.48 -4.67
N LEU A 141 -14.20 -2.78 -4.45
CA LEU A 141 -13.19 -3.62 -5.10
C LEU A 141 -13.79 -4.46 -6.22
N ASN A 142 -12.96 -4.82 -7.21
CA ASN A 142 -13.36 -5.46 -8.45
C ASN A 142 -12.52 -6.70 -8.72
N ALA A 143 -13.10 -7.68 -9.42
CA ALA A 143 -12.35 -8.85 -9.88
C ALA A 143 -11.31 -8.45 -10.95
N GLU A 144 -11.70 -7.57 -11.86
CA GLU A 144 -10.79 -6.99 -12.86
C GLU A 144 -10.06 -5.77 -12.30
N PRO A 145 -8.72 -5.71 -12.41
CA PRO A 145 -7.95 -4.57 -11.92
C PRO A 145 -8.27 -3.27 -12.68
N LEU A 146 -8.62 -2.22 -11.94
CA LEU A 146 -8.82 -0.88 -12.50
C LEU A 146 -7.48 -0.16 -12.74
N PRO A 147 -7.48 0.97 -13.47
CA PRO A 147 -6.33 1.86 -13.53
C PRO A 147 -5.90 2.26 -12.12
N PRO A 148 -4.60 2.33 -11.84
CA PRO A 148 -4.10 2.64 -10.52
C PRO A 148 -4.44 4.07 -10.10
N GLN A 149 -4.67 4.27 -8.81
CA GLN A 149 -5.01 5.57 -8.25
C GLN A 149 -4.13 5.95 -7.05
N PRO A 150 -3.87 7.26 -6.88
CA PRO A 150 -3.15 7.77 -5.72
C PRO A 150 -3.97 7.61 -4.44
N LEU A 151 -3.30 7.49 -3.29
CA LEU A 151 -3.97 7.25 -2.00
C LEU A 151 -5.08 8.28 -1.71
N GLU A 152 -4.82 9.56 -1.99
CA GLU A 152 -5.78 10.64 -1.76
C GLU A 152 -7.09 10.43 -2.55
N ARG A 153 -7.01 9.94 -3.78
CA ARG A 153 -8.19 9.66 -4.60
C ARG A 153 -8.96 8.46 -4.06
N LEU A 154 -8.27 7.39 -3.67
CA LEU A 154 -8.88 6.22 -3.03
C LEU A 154 -9.63 6.60 -1.75
N LEU A 155 -9.04 7.45 -0.91
CA LEU A 155 -9.66 7.95 0.32
C LEU A 155 -10.94 8.76 0.03
N ARG A 156 -10.90 9.62 -1.00
CA ARG A 156 -12.09 10.37 -1.45
C ARG A 156 -13.19 9.45 -1.96
N GLU A 157 -12.85 8.47 -2.81
CA GLU A 157 -13.81 7.50 -3.34
C GLU A 157 -14.45 6.67 -2.22
N ALA A 158 -13.65 6.18 -1.27
CA ALA A 158 -14.14 5.45 -0.10
C ALA A 158 -15.08 6.29 0.78
N ALA A 159 -14.76 7.57 0.99
CA ALA A 159 -15.61 8.49 1.74
C ALA A 159 -16.96 8.74 1.05
N VAL A 160 -16.97 8.89 -0.28
CA VAL A 160 -18.22 8.99 -1.05
C VAL A 160 -19.04 7.71 -0.93
N ALA A 161 -18.41 6.54 -1.11
CA ALA A 161 -19.09 5.26 -0.98
C ALA A 161 -19.71 5.06 0.41
N ARG A 162 -19.01 5.45 1.48
CA ARG A 162 -19.53 5.45 2.86
C ARG A 162 -20.78 6.31 3.01
N ARG A 163 -20.77 7.54 2.47
CA ARG A 163 -21.92 8.45 2.53
C ARG A 163 -23.14 7.88 1.82
N LEU A 164 -22.94 7.24 0.67
CA LEU A 164 -24.03 6.59 -0.07
C LEU A 164 -24.62 5.40 0.70
N LYS A 165 -23.79 4.62 1.40
CA LYS A 165 -24.27 3.51 2.26
C LYS A 165 -25.06 4.00 3.48
N GLY A 166 -24.70 5.15 4.04
CA GLY A 166 -25.38 5.77 5.19
C GLY A 166 -26.51 6.75 4.80
N GLY A 167 -26.81 6.91 3.52
CA GLY A 167 -27.71 7.94 2.97
C GLY A 167 -29.18 7.54 2.83
N SER A 168 -29.61 6.44 3.43
CA SER A 168 -31.03 6.01 3.44
C SER A 168 -31.75 6.26 4.78
N ASP A 169 -31.21 7.10 5.66
CA ASP A 169 -32.00 7.60 6.78
C ASP A 169 -32.75 8.87 6.36
N PRO A 170 -34.10 8.83 6.24
CA PRO A 170 -34.86 10.04 6.01
C PRO A 170 -34.62 11.01 7.18
N PRO A 171 -34.52 12.33 6.93
CA PRO A 171 -34.40 13.30 7.99
C PRO A 171 -35.57 13.13 8.97
N PRO A 172 -35.35 13.21 10.30
CA PRO A 172 -36.44 13.10 11.26
C PRO A 172 -37.48 14.16 10.90
N ALA A 173 -38.72 13.71 10.67
CA ALA A 173 -39.83 14.56 10.29
C ALA A 173 -39.91 15.72 11.30
N ARG A 174 -39.70 16.95 10.83
CA ARG A 174 -40.00 18.15 11.61
C ARG A 174 -41.48 18.09 11.97
N ARG A 175 -41.77 17.78 13.23
CA ARG A 175 -43.09 18.06 13.82
C ARG A 175 -43.32 19.56 13.67
N GLN A 176 -44.25 19.91 12.79
CA GLN A 176 -44.85 21.24 12.80
C GLN A 176 -45.77 21.25 14.01
N ASP A 177 -45.28 21.82 15.12
CA ASP A 177 -46.14 22.20 16.22
C ASP A 177 -46.95 23.42 15.76
N THR A 178 -48.15 23.16 15.26
CA THR A 178 -49.21 24.16 15.21
C THR A 178 -49.73 24.36 16.62
N VAL A 179 -49.50 25.54 17.18
CA VAL A 179 -50.22 26.02 18.36
C VAL A 179 -50.92 27.32 17.97
N GLY A 180 -52.23 27.34 18.16
CA GLY A 180 -53.12 28.45 17.85
C GLY A 180 -53.24 29.50 18.95
#